data_AF-A0A970RHU0-F1
#
_entry.id   AF-A0A970RHU0-F1
#
_cell.length_a   1.000
_cell.length_b   1.000
_cell.length_c   1.000
_cell.angle_alpha   90.00
_cell.angle_beta   90.00
_cell.angle_gamma   90.00
#
_symmetry.space_group_name_H-M   'P 1'
#
loop_
_entity.id
_entity.type
_entity.pdbx_description
1 polymer ?
#
loop_
_entity_poly.entity_id
_entity_poly.type
_entity_poly.pdbx_seq_one_letter_code
_entity_poly.pdbx_strand_id
1 'polypeptide(L)' 'MPFALSVRGLTKRFGNFTAVDNVSFDVEDGNFFSILGPS' A
#
# COMPACT_ATOMS: atom_id res chain seq x y z
N MET A 1 18.98 -4.79 3.66
CA MET A 1 18.69 -4.06 2.42
C MET A 1 17.82 -2.86 2.77
N PRO A 2 18.09 -1.66 2.25
CA PRO A 2 17.18 -0.53 2.44
C PRO A 2 15.88 -0.77 1.66
N PHE A 3 14.74 -0.35 2.22
CA PHE A 3 13.47 -0.30 1.50
C PHE A 3 13.39 1.01 0.70
N ALA A 4 12.96 0.95 -0.55
CA ALA A 4 12.67 2.14 -1.36
C ALA A 4 11.35 2.81 -0.94
N LEU A 5 10.38 2.02 -0.48
CA LEU A 5 9.11 2.50 0.07
C LEU A 5 8.67 1.63 1.24
N SER A 6 8.18 2.25 2.30
CA SER A 6 7.58 1.56 3.44
C SER A 6 6.22 2.18 3.74
N VAL A 7 5.16 1.38 3.64
CA VAL A 7 3.79 1.77 3.94
C VAL A 7 3.36 1.09 5.22
N ARG A 8 2.77 1.86 6.15
CA ARG A 8 2.35 1.37 7.46
C ARG A 8 0.95 1.90 7.79
N GLY A 9 0.03 0.99 8.06
CA GLY A 9 -1.34 1.29 8.52
C GLY A 9 -2.14 2.22 7.61
N LEU A 10 -1.88 2.22 6.30
CA LEU A 10 -2.52 3.15 5.37
C LEU A 10 -4.02 2.88 5.31
N THR A 11 -4.79 3.91 5.64
CA THR A 11 -6.26 3.90 5.54
C THR A 11 -6.72 5.10 4.72
N LYS A 12 -7.59 4.87 3.74
CA LYS A 12 -8.20 5.91 2.92
C LYS A 12 -9.71 5.77 2.94
N ARG A 13 -10.39 6.86 3.30
CA ARG A 13 -11.85 6.95 3.37
C ARG A 13 -12.39 8.07 2.47
N PHE A 14 -13.56 7.83 1.90
CA PHE A 14 -14.38 8.79 1.17
C PHE A 14 -15.73 8.88 1.88
N GLY A 15 -15.88 9.87 2.76
CA GLY A 15 -17.01 9.91 3.69
C GLY A 15 -17.06 8.64 4.55
N ASN A 16 -18.17 7.92 4.47
CA ASN A 16 -18.38 6.67 5.22
C ASN A 16 -17.80 5.42 4.53
N PHE A 17 -17.30 5.54 3.29
CA PHE A 17 -16.72 4.43 2.56
C PHE A 17 -15.21 4.31 2.80
N THR A 18 -14.72 3.14 3.20
CA THR A 18 -13.29 2.86 3.36
C THR A 18 -12.77 2.18 2.09
N ALA A 19 -12.00 2.92 1.30
CA ALA A 19 -11.42 2.42 0.05
C ALA A 19 -10.10 1.65 0.28
N VAL A 20 -9.35 2.02 1.31
CA VAL A 20 -8.13 1.30 1.73
C VAL A 20 -8.21 1.17 3.24
N ASP A 21 -8.00 -0.02 3.79
CA ASP A 21 -8.15 -0.29 5.22
C ASP A 21 -6.88 -0.93 5.81
N ASN A 22 -6.19 -0.16 6.66
CA ASN A 22 -5.03 -0.59 7.44
C ASN A 22 -3.95 -1.38 6.66
N VAL A 23 -3.61 -0.95 5.44
CA VAL A 23 -2.65 -1.66 4.58
C VAL A 23 -1.21 -1.34 4.99
N SER A 24 -0.38 -2.38 5.10
CA SER A 24 1.06 -2.26 5.36
C SER A 24 1.86 -3.16 4.43
N PHE A 25 2.91 -2.62 3.82
CA PHE A 25 3.84 -3.37 2.97
C PHE A 25 5.16 -2.63 2.82
N ASP A 26 6.19 -3.34 2.38
CA ASP A 26 7.49 -2.78 2.01
C ASP A 26 7.79 -3.06 0.54
N VAL A 27 8.42 -2.09 -0.10
CA VAL A 27 9.02 -2.26 -1.42
C VAL A 27 10.53 -2.17 -1.24
N GLU A 28 11.20 -3.28 -1.47
CA GLU A 28 12.66 -3.35 -1.46
C GLU A 28 13.25 -2.53 -2.62
N ASP A 29 14.38 -1.89 -2.37
CA ASP A 29 15.09 -1.15 -3.42
C ASP A 29 15.55 -2.08 -4.56
N GLY A 30 15.40 -1.62 -5.80
CA GLY A 30 15.71 -2.39 -7.01
C GLY A 30 14.68 -3.45 -7.42
N ASN A 31 13.59 -3.65 -6.66
CA ASN A 31 12.55 -4.63 -7.00
C ASN A 31 11.34 -3.99 -7.70
N PHE A 32 10.79 -4.68 -8.69
CA PHE A 32 9.53 -4.29 -9.34
C PHE A 32 8.33 -4.70 -8.46
N PHE A 33 7.44 -3.76 -8.21
CA PHE A 33 6.23 -3.96 -7.39
C PHE A 33 4.99 -3.48 -8.14
N SER A 34 3.89 -4.24 -8.05
CA SER A 34 2.60 -3.88 -8.66
C SER A 34 1.46 -4.30 -7.74
N ILE A 35 0.37 -3.53 -7.79
CA ILE A 35 -0.88 -3.81 -7.12
C ILE A 35 -1.91 -4.19 -8.19
N LEU A 36 -2.55 -5.33 -8.03
CA LEU A 36 -3.59 -5.83 -8.94
C LEU A 36 -4.89 -5.98 -8.17
N GLY A 37 -6.00 -5.56 -8.78
CA GLY A 37 -7.33 -5.67 -8.19
C GLY A 37 -8.41 -5.80 -9.26
N PRO A 38 -9.56 -6.40 -8.92
CA PRO A 38 -10.73 -6.40 -9.78
C PRO A 38 -11.28 -4.97 -9.94
N SER A 39 -12.00 -4.72 -11.04
CA SER A 39 -12.76 -3.48 -11.28
C SER A 39 -14.06 -3.46 -10.48
#